data_AF-A0A7Y1Z262-F1
#
_entry.id   AF-A0A7Y1Z262-F1
#
_cell.length_a   1.000
_cell.length_b   1.000
_cell.length_c   1.000
_cell.angle_alpha   90.00
_cell.angle_beta   90.00
_cell.angle_gamma   90.00
#
_symmetry.space_group_name_H-M   'P 1'
#
loop_
_entity.id
_entity.type
_entity.pdbx_description
1 polymer ?
#
loop_
_entity_poly.entity_id
_entity_poly.type
_entity_poly.pdbx_seq_one_letter_code
_entity_poly.pdbx_strand_id
1 'polypeptide(L)'
;SLVRIFILFPDPWPKSRHHKRRLIEQRTIASLARVMAPQSQLRIASDIADYQRWIMEHFHASEEFEWLAEHATDWRHRPADWPATRYEAKAIAAGRKPAYLAFRRR
;
A
#
# COMPACT_ATOMS: atom_id res chain seq x y z
N SER A 1 -13.19 1.57 -16.10
CA SER A 1 -12.64 1.19 -14.79
C SER A 1 -11.12 1.15 -14.85
N LEU A 2 -10.43 1.39 -13.73
CA LEU A 2 -8.97 1.44 -13.65
C LEU A 2 -8.38 0.02 -13.52
N VAL A 3 -7.29 -0.27 -14.24
CA VAL A 3 -6.64 -1.59 -14.24
C VAL A 3 -5.41 -1.67 -13.30
N ARG A 4 -4.91 -0.52 -12.87
CA ARG A 4 -3.84 -0.44 -11.88
C ARG A 4 -3.90 0.90 -11.14
N ILE A 5 -3.73 0.87 -9.82
CA ILE A 5 -3.60 2.07 -8.98
C ILE A 5 -2.33 1.95 -8.14
N PHE A 6 -1.62 3.06 -7.98
CA PHE A 6 -0.44 3.17 -7.13
C PHE A 6 -0.67 4.19 -6.01
N ILE A 7 -0.31 3.82 -4.79
CA ILE A 7 -0.29 4.70 -3.61
C ILE A 7 1.13 4.63 -3.04
N LEU A 8 1.94 5.65 -3.31
CA LEU A 8 3.38 5.60 -3.07
C LEU A 8 3.78 6.56 -1.96
N PHE A 9 4.30 6.02 -0.86
CA PHE A 9 4.78 6.77 0.30
C PHE A 9 3.78 7.83 0.80
N PRO A 10 2.49 7.47 1.03
CA PRO A 10 1.52 8.40 1.57
C PRO A 10 1.92 8.87 2.98
N ASP A 11 1.45 10.05 3.39
CA ASP A 11 1.78 10.61 4.70
C ASP A 11 1.42 9.61 5.83
N PRO A 12 2.39 9.24 6.70
CA PRO A 12 2.20 8.18 7.67
C PRO A 12 1.42 8.60 8.92
N TRP A 13 1.35 9.90 9.20
CA TRP A 13 0.72 10.46 10.40
C TRP A 13 1.10 9.70 11.68
N PRO A 14 2.34 9.82 12.17
CA PRO A 14 2.89 8.97 13.23
C PRO A 14 2.28 9.23 14.63
N LYS A 15 1.58 10.35 14.81
CA LYS A 15 0.93 10.68 16.08
C LYS A 15 -0.47 10.07 16.10
N SER A 16 -0.83 9.32 17.14
CA SER A 16 -2.12 8.62 17.27
C SER A 16 -3.33 9.51 17.00
N ARG A 17 -3.31 10.75 17.51
CA ARG A 17 -4.37 11.75 17.27
C ARG A 17 -4.60 12.11 15.79
N HIS A 18 -3.67 11.77 14.91
CA HIS A 18 -3.74 12.04 13.47
C HIS A 18 -4.04 10.78 12.63
N HIS A 19 -4.22 9.60 13.22
CA HIS A 19 -4.41 8.37 12.45
C HIS A 19 -5.61 8.45 11.51
N LYS A 20 -6.69 9.14 11.89
CA LYS A 20 -7.89 9.38 11.03
C LYS A 20 -7.58 10.13 9.72
N ARG A 21 -6.38 10.73 9.60
CA ARG A 21 -5.89 11.42 8.39
C ARG A 21 -5.12 10.50 7.45
N ARG A 22 -4.84 9.27 7.85
CA ARG A 22 -4.23 8.26 6.97
C ARG A 22 -5.14 8.03 5.77
N LEU A 23 -4.50 7.88 4.61
CA LEU A 23 -5.21 7.65 3.37
C LEU A 23 -5.91 6.29 3.37
N ILE A 24 -5.22 5.27 3.89
CA ILE A 24 -5.76 3.91 3.96
C ILE A 24 -6.68 3.79 5.17
N GLU A 25 -7.96 3.69 4.88
CA GLU A 25 -9.10 3.56 5.79
C GLU A 25 -10.17 2.74 5.04
N GLN A 26 -11.12 2.12 5.74
CA GLN A 26 -12.13 1.26 5.10
C GLN A 26 -12.93 1.99 4.00
N ARG A 27 -13.26 3.27 4.23
CA ARG A 27 -13.95 4.12 3.23
C ARG A 27 -13.14 4.30 1.94
N THR A 28 -11.81 4.40 2.06
CA THR A 28 -10.92 4.60 0.92
C THR A 28 -10.77 3.29 0.16
N ILE A 29 -10.64 2.17 0.87
CA ILE A 29 -10.59 0.83 0.27
C ILE A 29 -11.87 0.57 -0.54
N ALA A 30 -13.05 0.82 0.02
CA ALA A 30 -14.32 0.69 -0.71
C ALA A 30 -14.39 1.62 -1.94
N SER A 31 -13.87 2.86 -1.82
CA SER A 31 -13.83 3.81 -2.94
C SER A 31 -12.91 3.35 -4.07
N LEU A 32 -11.75 2.77 -3.74
CA LEU A 32 -10.82 2.17 -4.70
C LEU A 32 -11.47 0.96 -5.38
N ALA A 33 -12.08 0.08 -4.60
CA ALA A 33 -12.79 -1.11 -5.09
C ALA A 33 -13.88 -0.77 -6.11
N ARG A 34 -14.58 0.35 -5.92
CA ARG A 34 -15.63 0.84 -6.82
C ARG A 34 -15.12 1.28 -8.19
N VAL A 35 -13.93 1.87 -8.27
CA VAL A 35 -13.40 2.45 -9.52
C VAL A 35 -12.47 1.51 -10.28
N MET A 36 -11.98 0.47 -9.61
CA MET A 36 -11.09 -0.54 -10.15
C MET A 36 -11.87 -1.66 -10.85
N ALA A 37 -11.33 -2.18 -11.96
CA ALA A 37 -11.90 -3.36 -12.62
C ALA A 37 -11.67 -4.61 -11.74
N PRO A 38 -12.54 -5.63 -11.78
CA PRO A 38 -12.25 -6.94 -11.17
C PRO A 38 -10.90 -7.48 -11.65
N GLN A 39 -10.20 -8.21 -10.79
CA GLN A 39 -8.88 -8.80 -11.05
C GLN A 39 -7.73 -7.81 -11.33
N SER A 40 -7.99 -6.49 -11.22
CA SER A 40 -6.97 -5.45 -11.35
C SER A 40 -6.07 -5.33 -10.12
N GLN A 41 -4.96 -4.60 -10.23
CA GLN A 41 -3.95 -4.50 -9.16
C GLN A 41 -3.92 -3.15 -8.46
N LEU A 42 -3.95 -3.17 -7.13
CA LEU A 42 -3.63 -2.03 -6.28
C LEU A 42 -2.24 -2.24 -5.67
N ARG A 43 -1.38 -1.23 -5.78
CA ARG A 43 0.00 -1.27 -5.31
C ARG A 43 0.27 -0.14 -4.34
N ILE A 44 0.70 -0.48 -3.13
CA ILE A 44 0.94 0.48 -2.05
C ILE A 44 2.38 0.35 -1.56
N ALA A 45 3.11 1.45 -1.49
CA ALA A 45 4.45 1.47 -0.88
C ALA A 45 4.47 2.37 0.35
N SER A 46 5.14 1.90 1.41
CA SER A 46 5.41 2.67 2.63
C SER A 46 6.70 2.19 3.27
N ASP A 47 7.44 3.08 3.92
CA ASP A 47 8.70 2.84 4.62
C ASP A 47 8.59 3.00 6.14
N ILE A 48 7.37 3.23 6.65
CA ILE A 48 7.08 3.38 8.07
C ILE A 48 6.38 2.13 8.57
N ALA A 49 7.05 1.36 9.44
CA ALA A 49 6.58 0.06 9.92
C ALA A 49 5.16 0.09 10.54
N ASP A 50 4.85 1.13 11.32
CA ASP A 50 3.50 1.30 11.89
C ASP A 50 2.43 1.47 10.80
N TYR A 51 2.74 2.24 9.75
CA TYR A 51 1.80 2.45 8.67
C TYR A 51 1.71 1.21 7.75
N GLN A 52 2.80 0.48 7.54
CA GLN A 52 2.77 -0.82 6.86
C GLN A 52 1.81 -1.79 7.56
N ARG A 53 1.90 -1.91 8.90
CA ARG A 53 1.00 -2.73 9.71
C ARG A 53 -0.45 -2.27 9.56
N TRP A 54 -0.69 -0.96 9.70
CA TRP A 54 -2.01 -0.37 9.52
C TRP A 54 -2.64 -0.71 8.16
N ILE A 55 -1.86 -0.62 7.07
CA ILE A 55 -2.33 -0.98 5.73
C ILE A 55 -2.78 -2.45 5.73
N MET A 56 -1.94 -3.36 6.21
CA MET A 56 -2.26 -4.79 6.23
C MET A 56 -3.51 -5.10 7.07
N GLU A 57 -3.65 -4.49 8.25
CA GLU A 57 -4.82 -4.66 9.12
C GLU A 57 -6.11 -4.21 8.42
N HIS A 58 -6.09 -3.07 7.73
CA HIS A 58 -7.27 -2.55 7.05
C HIS A 58 -7.65 -3.37 5.81
N PHE A 59 -6.66 -3.84 5.04
CA PHE A 59 -6.92 -4.71 3.90
C PHE A 59 -7.37 -6.11 4.32
N HIS A 60 -6.84 -6.67 5.40
CA HIS A 60 -7.28 -7.95 5.94
C HIS A 60 -8.73 -7.91 6.46
N ALA A 61 -9.19 -6.74 6.93
CA ALA A 61 -10.58 -6.54 7.35
C ALA A 61 -11.54 -6.24 6.18
N SER A 62 -11.06 -6.16 4.94
CA SER A 62 -11.86 -5.89 3.75
C SER A 62 -11.99 -7.13 2.87
N GLU A 63 -13.17 -7.36 2.30
CA GLU A 63 -13.41 -8.45 1.35
C GLU A 63 -13.16 -8.03 -0.11
N GLU A 64 -12.89 -6.75 -0.36
CA GLU A 64 -12.79 -6.19 -1.72
C GLU A 64 -11.48 -6.55 -2.43
N PHE A 65 -10.44 -6.84 -1.64
CA PHE A 65 -9.09 -7.06 -2.13
C PHE A 65 -8.47 -8.32 -1.54
N GLU A 66 -7.62 -8.94 -2.34
CA GLU A 66 -6.84 -10.11 -1.97
C GLU A 66 -5.36 -9.73 -1.93
N TRP A 67 -4.67 -10.17 -0.87
CA TRP A 67 -3.23 -10.00 -0.74
C TRP A 67 -2.48 -10.95 -1.69
N LEU A 68 -1.53 -10.43 -2.46
CA LEU A 68 -0.84 -11.21 -3.50
C LEU A 68 0.53 -11.79 -3.11
N ALA A 69 1.11 -11.41 -1.97
CA ALA A 69 2.43 -11.95 -1.62
C ALA A 69 2.30 -13.36 -1.02
N GLU A 70 3.09 -14.28 -1.56
CA GLU A 70 3.25 -15.64 -1.07
C GLU A 70 4.53 -15.77 -0.23
N HIS A 71 5.53 -14.94 -0.54
CA HIS A 71 6.83 -14.92 0.11
C HIS A 71 7.20 -13.53 0.63
N ALA A 72 8.13 -13.50 1.58
CA ALA A 72 8.66 -12.26 2.13
C ALA A 72 9.33 -11.38 1.06
N THR A 73 9.90 -11.99 0.02
CA THR A 73 10.56 -11.30 -1.08
C THR A 73 9.61 -10.45 -1.92
N ASP A 74 8.35 -10.87 -2.05
CA ASP A 74 7.37 -10.24 -2.94
C ASP A 74 6.98 -8.83 -2.48
N TRP A 75 7.12 -8.56 -1.18
CA TRP A 75 6.84 -7.26 -0.58
C TRP A 75 8.06 -6.56 0.00
N ARG A 76 9.21 -7.22 0.11
CA ARG A 76 10.46 -6.60 0.60
C ARG A 76 11.32 -6.01 -0.51
N HIS A 77 11.13 -6.46 -1.76
CA HIS A 77 11.86 -5.94 -2.91
C HIS A 77 10.92 -5.18 -3.84
N ARG A 78 11.43 -4.11 -4.44
CA ARG A 78 10.68 -3.36 -5.44
C ARG A 78 10.51 -4.21 -6.71
N PRO A 79 9.27 -4.48 -7.18
CA PRO A 79 9.06 -5.09 -8.49
C PRO A 79 9.61 -4.23 -9.63
N ALA A 80 10.07 -4.85 -10.72
CA ALA A 80 10.72 -4.14 -11.82
C ALA A 80 9.81 -3.11 -12.52
N ASP A 81 8.50 -3.38 -12.58
CA ASP A 81 7.48 -2.51 -13.16
C ASP A 81 6.90 -1.49 -12.17
N TRP A 82 7.53 -1.33 -11.00
CA TRP A 82 7.14 -0.34 -9.99
C TRP A 82 7.88 0.98 -10.22
N PRO A 83 7.16 2.12 -10.30
CA PRO A 83 7.77 3.41 -10.56
C PRO A 83 8.71 3.82 -9.43
N ALA A 84 9.96 4.13 -9.78
CA ALA A 84 10.90 4.71 -8.83
C ALA A 84 10.44 6.11 -8.40
N THR A 85 10.68 6.47 -7.13
CA THR A 85 10.32 7.78 -6.60
C THR A 85 11.48 8.37 -5.79
N ARG A 86 11.52 9.71 -5.67
CA ARG A 86 12.48 10.36 -4.76
C ARG A 86 12.30 9.95 -3.29
N TYR A 87 11.05 9.63 -2.90
CA TYR A 87 10.70 9.26 -1.53
C TYR A 87 11.27 7.89 -1.16
N GLU A 88 11.23 6.94 -2.10
CA GLU A 88 11.92 5.65 -1.97
C GLU A 88 13.42 5.83 -1.77
N ALA A 89 14.07 6.60 -2.65
CA ALA A 89 15.50 6.85 -2.54
C ALA A 89 15.87 7.48 -1.19
N LYS A 90 15.06 8.44 -0.72
CA LYS A 90 15.21 9.05 0.61
C LYS A 90 14.97 8.06 1.76
N ALA A 91 14.04 7.12 1.62
CA ALA A 91 13.79 6.08 2.60
C ALA A 91 15.00 5.16 2.76
N ILE A 92 15.52 4.67 1.64
CA ILE A 92 16.69 3.78 1.58
C ILE A 92 17.93 4.50 2.12
N ALA A 93 18.18 5.74 1.69
CA ALA A 93 19.31 6.54 2.18
C ALA A 93 19.25 6.79 3.69
N ALA A 94 18.05 6.83 4.27
CA ALA A 94 17.83 6.94 5.71
C ALA A 94 17.86 5.58 6.45
N GLY A 95 18.24 4.48 5.78
CA GLY A 95 18.30 3.14 6.36
C GLY A 95 16.93 2.52 6.68
N ARG A 96 15.83 3.11 6.20
CA ARG A 96 14.48 2.55 6.38
C ARG A 96 14.25 1.43 5.38
N LYS A 97 13.28 0.56 5.69
CA LYS A 97 12.92 -0.61 4.88
C LYS A 97 11.54 -0.41 4.25
N PRO A 98 11.46 0.06 2.99
CA PRO A 98 10.20 0.10 2.25
C PRO A 98 9.57 -1.28 2.14
N ALA A 99 8.25 -1.32 2.18
CA ALA A 99 7.44 -2.46 1.80
C ALA A 99 6.66 -2.11 0.53
N TYR A 100 6.52 -3.10 -0.37
CA TYR A 100 5.87 -3.00 -1.67
C TYR A 100 4.66 -3.93 -1.67
N LEU A 101 3.52 -3.41 -1.26
CA LEU A 101 2.32 -4.19 -1.01
C LEU A 101 1.47 -4.27 -2.29
N ALA A 102 1.19 -5.49 -2.77
CA ALA A 102 0.36 -5.72 -3.94
C ALA A 102 -0.94 -6.44 -3.55
N PHE A 103 -2.06 -5.90 -4.01
CA PHE A 103 -3.39 -6.47 -3.81
C PHE A 103 -4.11 -6.64 -5.15
N ARG A 104 -4.91 -7.69 -5.26
CA ARG A 104 -5.81 -7.93 -6.40
C ARG A 104 -7.22 -7.54 -6.02
N ARG A 105 -7.88 -6.75 -6.86
CA ARG A 105 -9.33 -6.48 -6.74
C ARG A 105 -10.08 -7.79 -6.98
N ARG A 106 -10.91 -8.21 -6.03
CA ARG A 106 -11.82 -9.34 -6.23
C ARG A 106 -12.84 -9.03 -7.33
#